data_AF-A0A8T5B4G6-F1
#
_entry.id   AF-A0A8T5B4G6-F1
#
_cell.length_a   1.000
_cell.length_b   1.000
_cell.length_c   1.000
_cell.angle_alpha   90.00
_cell.angle_beta   90.00
_cell.angle_gamma   90.00
#
_symmetry.space_group_name_H-M   'P 1'
#
loop_
_entity.id
_entity.type
_entity.pdbx_description
1 polymer ?
#
loop_
_entity_poly.entity_id
_entity_poly.type
_entity_poly.pdbx_seq_one_letter_code
_entity_poly.pdbx_strand_id
1 'polypeptide(L)'
;MSVQQTCKTIMMFWGCMIPTVEPYVEKATRYSLEKLGVRIIEMHEATCCPDPEISRTMGIDLWRTLAGRNISIANMSKNDICVICNGCFDTLTKADYELRENPRLSENVNNLLNRYNMNYDGS
;
A
#
# COMPACT_ATOMS: atom_id res chain seq x y z
N MET A 1 36.45 -8.33 8.95
CA MET A 1 35.79 -7.50 7.92
C MET A 1 34.32 -7.37 8.30
N SER A 2 33.98 -6.43 9.18
CA SER A 2 32.60 -6.12 9.55
C SER A 2 32.05 -5.12 8.53
N VAL A 3 31.39 -5.62 7.50
CA VAL A 3 30.53 -4.77 6.66
C VAL A 3 29.33 -4.43 7.55
N GLN A 4 29.31 -3.21 8.09
CA GLN A 4 28.07 -2.61 8.58
C GLN A 4 27.15 -2.42 7.37
N GLN A 5 26.42 -3.47 7.02
CA GLN A 5 25.39 -3.45 6.00
C GLN A 5 24.24 -2.58 6.54
N THR A 6 24.02 -1.42 5.94
CA THR A 6 22.84 -0.60 6.20
C THR A 6 21.60 -1.41 5.81
N CYS A 7 20.93 -1.98 6.82
CA CYS A 7 19.74 -2.80 6.60
C CYS A 7 18.56 -1.88 6.24
N LYS A 8 18.30 -1.70 4.94
CA LYS A 8 17.15 -0.93 4.46
C LYS A 8 15.88 -1.57 5.01
N THR A 9 15.01 -0.79 5.65
CA THR A 9 13.70 -1.26 6.11
C THR A 9 12.64 -0.82 5.12
N ILE A 10 11.74 -1.73 4.74
CA ILE A 10 10.62 -1.46 3.85
C ILE A 10 9.32 -1.94 4.47
N MET A 11 8.24 -1.20 4.26
CA MET A 11 6.89 -1.62 4.63
C MET A 11 6.29 -2.45 3.51
N MET A 12 5.78 -3.63 3.84
CA MET A 12 5.28 -4.56 2.82
C MET A 12 3.76 -4.55 2.76
N PHE A 13 3.24 -4.31 1.56
CA PHE A 13 1.82 -4.44 1.24
C PHE A 13 1.61 -5.74 0.46
N TRP A 14 1.07 -6.76 1.13
CA TRP A 14 0.86 -8.08 0.55
C TRP A 14 -0.40 -8.18 -0.32
N GLY A 15 -1.30 -7.20 -0.25
CA GLY A 15 -2.60 -7.29 -0.90
C GLY A 15 -3.46 -8.42 -0.32
N CYS A 16 -4.35 -8.99 -1.14
CA CYS A 16 -5.28 -10.03 -0.70
C CYS A 16 -4.86 -11.45 -1.13
N MET A 17 -4.43 -11.64 -2.39
CA MET A 17 -4.20 -12.97 -2.96
C MET A 17 -2.94 -13.65 -2.42
N ILE A 18 -1.85 -12.90 -2.23
CA ILE A 18 -0.57 -13.46 -1.78
C ILE A 18 -0.69 -14.15 -0.42
N PRO A 19 -1.24 -13.53 0.64
CA PRO A 19 -1.31 -14.19 1.94
C PRO A 19 -2.36 -15.32 1.99
N THR A 20 -3.37 -15.31 1.10
CA THR A 20 -4.52 -16.23 1.18
C THR A 20 -4.49 -17.39 0.19
N VAL A 21 -3.98 -17.16 -1.01
CA VAL A 21 -3.98 -18.11 -2.13
C VAL A 21 -2.57 -18.48 -2.55
N GLU A 22 -1.62 -17.53 -2.52
CA GLU A 22 -0.25 -17.71 -3.03
C GLU A 22 0.84 -17.53 -1.95
N PRO A 23 0.77 -18.22 -0.80
CA PRO A 23 1.71 -17.99 0.32
C PRO A 23 3.16 -18.34 -0.02
N TYR A 24 3.39 -19.13 -1.08
CA TYR A 24 4.72 -19.40 -1.60
C TYR A 24 5.41 -18.14 -2.16
N VAL A 25 4.65 -17.18 -2.70
CA VAL A 25 5.17 -15.89 -3.17
C VAL A 25 5.72 -15.10 -2.00
N GLU A 26 4.93 -14.98 -0.92
CA GLU A 26 5.37 -14.31 0.31
C GLU A 26 6.67 -14.94 0.85
N LYS A 27 6.71 -16.27 0.96
CA LYS A 27 7.90 -16.99 1.43
C LYS A 27 9.13 -16.72 0.57
N ALA A 28 8.97 -16.76 -0.76
CA ALA A 28 10.07 -16.50 -1.70
C ALA A 28 10.56 -15.04 -1.61
N THR A 29 9.63 -14.08 -1.50
CA THR A 29 9.95 -12.66 -1.33
C THR A 29 10.71 -12.40 -0.03
N ARG A 30 10.23 -12.94 1.11
CA ARG A 30 10.91 -12.80 2.41
C ARG A 30 12.33 -13.36 2.36
N TYR A 31 12.51 -14.57 1.83
CA TYR A 31 13.83 -15.19 1.66
C TYR A 31 14.77 -14.32 0.81
N SER A 32 14.26 -13.79 -0.30
CA SER A 32 15.07 -13.00 -1.23
C SER A 32 15.51 -11.67 -0.60
N LEU A 33 14.59 -10.98 0.07
CA LEU A 33 14.87 -9.70 0.74
C LEU A 33 15.82 -9.87 1.92
N GLU A 34 15.70 -10.95 2.70
CA GLU A 34 16.65 -11.29 3.77
C GLU A 34 18.08 -11.43 3.22
N LYS A 35 18.27 -12.15 2.12
CA LYS A 35 19.59 -12.32 1.48
C LYS A 35 20.16 -11.02 0.91
N LEU A 36 19.30 -10.06 0.56
CA LEU A 36 19.68 -8.72 0.13
C LEU A 36 19.92 -7.76 1.31
N GLY A 37 19.75 -8.22 2.56
CA GLY A 37 19.90 -7.38 3.75
C GLY A 37 18.78 -6.37 3.93
N VAL A 38 17.58 -6.67 3.44
CA VAL A 38 16.38 -5.82 3.57
C VAL A 38 15.48 -6.36 4.68
N ARG A 39 15.09 -5.49 5.62
CA ARG A 39 14.14 -5.81 6.68
C ARG A 39 12.72 -5.44 6.25
N ILE A 40 11.80 -6.37 6.43
CA ILE A 40 10.37 -6.15 6.17
C ILE A 40 9.70 -5.71 7.48
N ILE A 41 8.86 -4.68 7.40
CA ILE A 41 7.83 -4.39 8.41
C ILE A 41 6.45 -4.64 7.81
N GLU A 42 5.56 -5.21 8.62
CA GLU A 42 4.21 -5.56 8.18
C GLU A 42 3.30 -4.34 8.22
N MET A 43 2.48 -4.20 7.17
CA MET A 43 1.44 -3.20 7.11
C MET A 43 0.13 -3.77 7.68
N HIS A 44 0.09 -3.98 9.00
CA HIS A 44 -0.97 -4.77 9.67
C HIS A 44 -2.41 -4.29 9.41
N GLU A 45 -2.64 -2.98 9.24
CA GLU A 45 -3.98 -2.43 9.01
C GLU A 45 -4.36 -2.36 7.52
N ALA A 46 -3.47 -2.78 6.62
CA ALA A 46 -3.77 -2.83 5.20
C ALA A 46 -4.97 -3.74 4.92
N THR A 47 -5.83 -3.30 4.00
CA THR A 47 -6.92 -4.11 3.45
C THR A 47 -6.64 -4.45 1.99
N CYS A 48 -7.64 -4.93 1.25
CA CYS A 48 -7.53 -5.02 -0.21
C CYS A 48 -7.16 -3.66 -0.82
N CYS A 49 -6.45 -3.70 -1.96
CA CYS A 49 -6.02 -2.52 -2.70
C CYS A 49 -7.14 -1.71 -3.34
N PRO A 50 -8.42 -2.09 -3.15
CA PRO A 50 -9.38 -2.66 -4.13
C PRO A 50 -8.87 -3.00 -5.53
N ASP A 51 -9.43 -4.04 -6.14
CA ASP A 51 -9.05 -4.44 -7.50
C ASP A 51 -9.39 -3.34 -8.54
N PRO A 52 -8.55 -3.17 -9.58
CA PRO A 52 -8.71 -2.07 -10.53
C PRO A 52 -9.87 -2.24 -11.52
N GLU A 53 -10.41 -3.45 -11.69
CA GLU A 53 -11.38 -3.76 -12.74
C GLU A 53 -12.82 -3.70 -12.24
N ILE A 54 -13.14 -4.48 -11.22
CA ILE A 54 -14.48 -4.63 -10.64
C ILE A 54 -14.74 -3.46 -9.69
N SER A 55 -13.90 -3.28 -8.67
CA SER A 55 -14.15 -2.28 -7.62
C SER A 55 -14.19 -0.86 -8.17
N ARG A 56 -13.31 -0.53 -9.12
CA ARG A 56 -13.28 0.80 -9.77
C ARG A 56 -14.56 1.09 -10.55
N THR A 57 -15.08 0.09 -11.27
CA THR A 57 -16.30 0.21 -12.09
C THR A 57 -17.56 0.26 -11.21
N MET A 58 -17.58 -0.51 -10.12
CA MET A 58 -18.71 -0.55 -9.19
C MET A 58 -18.84 0.70 -8.33
N GLY A 59 -17.72 1.37 -8.02
CA GLY A 59 -17.74 2.57 -7.18
C GLY A 59 -16.39 3.26 -7.14
N ILE A 60 -16.19 4.24 -8.02
CA ILE A 60 -14.92 4.98 -8.12
C ILE A 60 -14.54 5.69 -6.81
N ASP A 61 -15.51 6.24 -6.07
CA ASP A 61 -15.23 6.93 -4.81
C ASP A 61 -14.87 5.96 -3.69
N LEU A 62 -15.47 4.76 -3.68
CA LEU A 62 -15.07 3.69 -2.77
C LEU A 62 -13.65 3.20 -3.08
N TRP A 63 -13.36 3.01 -4.38
CA TRP A 63 -12.05 2.61 -4.86
C TRP A 63 -10.97 3.62 -4.42
N ARG A 64 -11.20 4.93 -4.62
CA ARG A 64 -10.31 6.00 -4.14
C ARG A 64 -10.17 6.02 -2.62
N THR A 65 -11.27 5.88 -1.89
CA THR A 65 -11.26 5.96 -0.43
C THR A 65 -10.48 4.82 0.20
N LEU A 66 -10.66 3.58 -0.28
CA LEU A 66 -9.95 2.42 0.23
C LEU A 66 -8.47 2.42 -0.17
N ALA A 67 -8.14 2.83 -1.39
CA ALA A 67 -6.76 3.01 -1.82
C ALA A 67 -6.07 4.13 -1.00
N GLY A 68 -6.73 5.28 -0.85
CA GLY A 68 -6.27 6.40 -0.02
C GLY A 68 -6.04 6.00 1.43
N ARG A 69 -6.93 5.19 2.03
CA ARG A 69 -6.74 4.61 3.36
C ARG A 69 -5.42 3.82 3.46
N ASN A 70 -5.15 2.94 2.50
CA ASN A 70 -3.91 2.16 2.51
C ASN A 70 -2.69 3.09 2.36
N ILE A 71 -2.75 4.10 1.49
CA ILE A 71 -1.64 5.07 1.35
C ILE A 71 -1.40 5.83 2.66
N SER A 72 -2.47 6.28 3.35
CA SER A 72 -2.36 6.93 4.66
C SER A 72 -1.65 6.05 5.70
N ILE A 73 -1.95 4.74 5.74
CA ILE A 73 -1.28 3.80 6.65
C ILE A 73 0.21 3.69 6.30
N ALA A 74 0.55 3.68 5.01
CA ALA A 74 1.94 3.61 4.57
C ALA A 74 2.73 4.85 4.99
N ASN A 75 2.14 6.04 4.83
CA ASN A 75 2.73 7.33 5.15
C ASN A 75 3.02 7.49 6.65
N MET A 76 2.19 6.88 7.52
CA MET A 76 2.44 6.86 8.97
C MET A 76 3.75 6.15 9.34
N SER A 77 4.21 5.18 8.54
CA SER A 77 5.39 4.38 8.85
C SER A 77 6.71 5.08 8.59
N LYS A 78 6.74 6.13 7.75
CA LYS A 78 7.95 6.78 7.22
C LYS A 78 8.94 5.83 6.53
N ASN A 79 8.52 4.62 6.18
CA ASN A 79 9.31 3.66 5.41
C ASN A 79 8.78 3.58 3.98
N ASP A 80 9.65 3.25 3.03
CA ASP A 80 9.23 2.98 1.66
C ASP A 80 8.23 1.81 1.63
N ILE A 81 7.10 1.98 0.95
CA ILE A 81 6.17 0.90 0.67
C ILE A 81 6.70 0.02 -0.47
N CYS A 82 6.60 -1.30 -0.31
CA CYS A 82 6.89 -2.28 -1.34
C CYS A 82 5.62 -3.06 -1.68
N VAL A 83 5.35 -3.18 -2.98
CA VAL A 83 4.20 -3.86 -3.55
C VAL A 83 4.72 -4.83 -4.62
N ILE A 84 4.35 -6.11 -4.53
CA ILE A 84 4.81 -7.16 -5.48
C ILE A 84 3.69 -7.72 -6.35
N CYS A 85 2.48 -7.15 -6.25
CA CYS A 85 1.33 -7.50 -7.09
C CYS A 85 1.03 -6.34 -8.04
N ASN A 86 1.02 -6.60 -9.35
CA ASN A 86 0.78 -5.58 -10.37
C ASN A 86 -0.58 -4.88 -10.20
N GLY A 87 -1.64 -5.62 -9.84
CA GLY A 87 -2.96 -5.01 -9.62
C GLY A 87 -3.01 -4.08 -8.41
N CYS A 88 -2.27 -4.42 -7.35
CA CYS A 88 -2.12 -3.55 -6.19
C CYS A 88 -1.30 -2.30 -6.55
N PHE A 89 -0.20 -2.48 -7.27
CA PHE A 89 0.66 -1.38 -7.72
C PHE A 89 -0.09 -0.41 -8.64
N ASP A 90 -0.85 -0.93 -9.60
CA ASP A 90 -1.66 -0.15 -10.52
C ASP A 90 -2.71 0.67 -9.77
N THR A 91 -3.43 0.03 -8.85
CA THR A 91 -4.46 0.71 -8.08
C THR A 91 -3.90 1.81 -7.19
N LEU A 92 -2.91 1.48 -6.36
CA LEU A 92 -2.36 2.44 -5.40
C LEU A 92 -1.73 3.63 -6.12
N THR A 93 -0.97 3.39 -7.19
CA THR A 93 -0.33 4.46 -7.97
C THR A 93 -1.35 5.35 -8.68
N LYS A 94 -2.38 4.76 -9.30
CA LYS A 94 -3.42 5.55 -9.99
C LYS A 94 -4.29 6.34 -9.02
N ALA A 95 -4.67 5.74 -7.89
CA ALA A 95 -5.46 6.43 -6.88
C ALA A 95 -4.66 7.57 -6.26
N ASP A 96 -3.39 7.35 -5.91
CA ASP A 96 -2.46 8.38 -5.44
C ASP A 96 -2.38 9.54 -6.45
N TYR A 97 -2.14 9.23 -7.72
CA TYR A 97 -2.12 10.23 -8.80
C TYR A 97 -3.43 11.02 -8.89
N GLU A 98 -4.59 10.35 -8.96
CA GLU A 98 -5.90 11.02 -9.04
C GLU A 98 -6.17 11.93 -7.83
N LEU A 99 -5.74 11.52 -6.62
CA LEU A 99 -5.94 12.29 -5.40
C LEU A 99 -4.95 13.46 -5.26
N ARG A 100 -3.70 13.30 -5.73
CA ARG A 100 -2.71 14.40 -5.76
C ARG A 100 -3.11 15.49 -6.74
N GLU A 101 -3.57 15.09 -7.94
CA GLU A 101 -3.90 16.03 -9.01
C GLU A 101 -5.26 16.73 -8.81
N ASN A 102 -6.13 16.20 -7.95
CA ASN A 102 -7.46 16.75 -7.74
C ASN A 102 -7.77 16.98 -6.25
N PRO A 103 -7.55 18.21 -5.74
CA PRO A 103 -7.80 18.57 -4.35
C PRO A 103 -9.23 18.28 -3.88
N ARG A 104 -10.23 18.39 -4.77
CA ARG A 104 -11.62 18.09 -4.43
C ARG A 104 -11.86 16.59 -4.20
N LEU A 105 -11.18 15.72 -4.96
CA LEU A 105 -11.25 14.28 -4.72
C LEU A 105 -10.54 13.91 -3.42
N SER A 106 -9.39 14.52 -3.15
CA SER A 106 -8.67 14.37 -1.87
C SER A 106 -9.53 14.80 -0.68
N GLU A 107 -10.19 15.96 -0.77
CA GLU A 107 -11.11 16.45 0.26
C GLU A 107 -12.27 15.47 0.52
N ASN A 108 -12.90 14.94 -0.55
CA ASN A 108 -13.97 13.95 -0.42
C ASN A 108 -13.50 12.66 0.28
N VAL A 109 -12.32 12.17 -0.08
CA VAL A 109 -11.71 11.00 0.58
C VAL A 109 -11.42 11.31 2.05
N ASN A 110 -10.81 12.46 2.34
CA ASN A 110 -10.47 12.87 3.71
C ASN A 110 -11.71 13.09 4.58
N ASN A 111 -12.82 13.59 4.03
CA ASN A 111 -14.09 13.67 4.75
C ASN A 111 -14.57 12.30 5.28
N LEU A 112 -14.28 11.21 4.54
CA LEU A 112 -14.59 9.86 4.97
C LEU A 112 -13.54 9.28 5.93
N LEU A 113 -12.26 9.48 5.63
CA LEU A 113 -11.13 8.95 6.42
C LEU A 113 -11.04 9.60 7.82
N ASN A 114 -11.34 10.90 7.93
CA ASN A 114 -11.28 11.64 9.20
C ASN A 114 -12.26 11.06 10.24
N ARG A 115 -13.35 10.43 9.81
CA ARG A 115 -14.28 9.70 10.72
C ARG A 115 -13.62 8.51 11.43
N TYR A 116 -12.49 8.05 10.90
CA TYR A 116 -11.69 6.94 11.42
C TYR A 116 -10.29 7.40 11.87
N ASN A 117 -10.09 8.70 12.12
CA ASN A 117 -8.81 9.29 12.52
C ASN A 117 -7.66 9.03 11.53
N MET A 118 -7.98 8.92 10.24
CA MET A 118 -7.01 8.77 9.15
C MET A 118 -7.09 9.97 8.21
N ASN A 119 -5.98 10.33 7.59
CA ASN A 119 -5.92 11.41 6.61
C ASN A 119 -4.94 11.06 5.50
N TYR A 120 -5.34 11.31 4.26
CA TYR A 120 -4.48 11.24 3.08
C TYR A 120 -3.84 12.61 2.85
N ASP A 121 -2.50 12.66 2.84
CA ASP A 121 -1.73 13.89 2.72
C ASP A 121 -0.99 14.03 1.37
N GLY A 122 -1.03 13.00 0.52
CA GLY A 122 -0.35 12.99 -0.77
C GLY A 122 1.18 13.09 -0.67
N SER A 123 1.77 12.71 0.47
CA SER A 123 3.22 12.56 0.63
C SER A 123 3.71 11.22 0.08
#